data_AF-A0A931RQ03-F1
#
_entry.id   AF-A0A931RQ03-F1
#
_cell.length_a   1.000
_cell.length_b   1.000
_cell.length_c   1.000
_cell.angle_alpha   90.00
_cell.angle_beta   90.00
_cell.angle_gamma   90.00
#
_symmetry.space_group_name_H-M   'P 1'
#
loop_
_entity.id
_entity.type
_entity.pdbx_description
1 polymer ?
#
loop_
_entity_poly.entity_id
_entity_poly.type
_entity_poly.pdbx_seq_one_letter_code
_entity_poly.pdbx_strand_id
1 'polypeptide(L)'
;MDKKIIIMAVVAGILLATVFAAYLFWSGKDESPKSEILEESANTAEKITDNAVKGVLPSIETNALENKPNINPADNANPIKNIKTNPF
;
A
#
# COMPACT_ATOMS: atom_id res chain seq x y z
N MET A 1 17.45 -2.69 -64.12
CA MET A 1 16.38 -3.38 -63.37
C MET A 1 15.05 -3.01 -63.99
N ASP A 2 14.25 -4.00 -64.37
CA ASP A 2 12.94 -3.74 -64.96
C ASP A 2 12.06 -3.00 -63.97
N LYS A 3 11.31 -2.00 -64.44
CA LYS A 3 10.42 -1.19 -63.59
C LYS A 3 9.45 -2.07 -62.77
N LYS A 4 9.06 -3.23 -63.32
CA LYS A 4 8.23 -4.25 -62.65
C LYS A 4 8.94 -4.86 -61.43
N ILE A 5 10.24 -5.14 -61.54
CA ILE A 5 11.05 -5.71 -60.45
C ILE A 5 11.24 -4.67 -59.33
N ILE A 6 11.44 -3.39 -59.70
CA ILE A 6 11.57 -2.29 -58.74
C ILE A 6 10.26 -2.12 -57.95
N ILE A 7 9.11 -2.09 -58.64
CA ILE A 7 7.81 -1.95 -57.98
C ILE A 7 7.54 -3.13 -57.05
N MET A 8 7.86 -4.36 -57.48
CA MET A 8 7.67 -5.56 -56.67
C MET A 8 8.55 -5.54 -55.40
N ALA A 9 9.79 -5.09 -55.52
CA ALA A 9 10.69 -4.94 -54.38
C ALA A 9 10.21 -3.88 -53.39
N VAL A 10 9.67 -2.75 -53.87
CA VAL A 10 9.11 -1.70 -53.02
C VAL A 10 7.86 -2.20 -52.29
N VAL A 11 6.94 -2.88 -52.98
CA VAL A 11 5.72 -3.43 -52.36
C VAL A 11 6.06 -4.50 -51.32
N ALA A 12 7.01 -5.39 -51.63
CA ALA A 12 7.49 -6.40 -50.67
C ALA A 12 8.16 -5.75 -49.46
N GLY A 13 8.96 -4.71 -49.66
CA GLY A 13 9.59 -3.95 -48.58
C GLY A 13 8.58 -3.27 -47.66
N ILE A 14 7.54 -2.64 -48.22
CA ILE A 14 6.47 -2.02 -47.44
C ILE A 14 5.70 -3.06 -46.63
N LEU A 15 5.36 -4.21 -47.24
CA LEU A 15 4.67 -5.31 -46.55
C LEU A 15 5.49 -5.86 -45.38
N LEU A 16 6.79 -6.06 -45.56
CA LEU A 16 7.66 -6.52 -44.47
C LEU A 16 7.80 -5.47 -43.37
N ALA A 17 7.91 -4.19 -43.72
CA ALA A 17 7.99 -3.10 -42.76
C ALA A 17 6.71 -2.96 -41.92
N THR A 18 5.52 -3.11 -42.52
CA THR A 18 4.25 -3.02 -41.78
C THR A 18 4.04 -4.21 -40.86
N VAL A 19 4.37 -5.43 -41.29
CA VAL A 19 4.31 -6.63 -40.44
C VAL A 19 5.30 -6.52 -39.28
N PHE A 20 6.52 -6.04 -39.53
CA PHE A 20 7.53 -5.86 -38.49
C PHE A 20 7.14 -4.76 -37.48
N ALA A 21 6.61 -3.62 -37.95
CA ALA A 21 6.11 -2.56 -37.09
C ALA A 21 4.91 -3.02 -36.25
N ALA A 22 3.99 -3.78 -36.84
CA ALA A 22 2.85 -4.36 -36.12
C ALA A 22 3.30 -5.37 -35.06
N TYR A 23 4.31 -6.20 -35.37
CA TYR A 23 4.89 -7.15 -34.42
C TYR A 23 5.56 -6.42 -33.24
N LEU A 24 6.39 -5.41 -33.48
CA LEU A 24 7.00 -4.62 -32.41
C LEU A 24 5.97 -3.88 -31.56
N PHE A 25 4.93 -3.32 -32.19
CA PHE A 25 3.85 -2.65 -31.46
C PHE A 25 3.04 -3.62 -30.60
N TRP A 26 2.87 -4.87 -31.03
CA TRP A 26 2.19 -5.90 -30.26
C TRP A 26 3.08 -6.46 -29.15
N SER A 27 4.35 -6.76 -29.44
CA SER A 27 5.30 -7.27 -28.43
C SER A 27 5.67 -6.23 -27.38
N GLY A 28 5.59 -4.93 -27.67
CA GLY A 28 5.77 -3.86 -26.70
C GLY A 28 4.57 -3.61 -25.77
N LYS A 29 3.46 -4.35 -25.93
CA LYS A 29 2.23 -4.20 -25.13
C LYS A 29 2.11 -5.14 -23.94
N ASP A 30 3.10 -5.99 -23.70
CA ASP A 30 3.16 -6.84 -22.50
C ASP A 30 3.53 -6.05 -21.22
N GLU A 31 3.92 -4.78 -21.37
CA GLU A 31 3.88 -3.82 -20.26
C GLU A 31 2.45 -3.32 -20.11
N SER A 32 1.65 -4.15 -19.43
CA SER A 32 0.30 -3.76 -19.03
C SER A 32 0.36 -2.45 -18.23
N PRO A 33 -0.38 -1.39 -18.61
CA PRO A 33 -0.55 -0.20 -17.74
C PRO A 33 -1.23 -0.54 -16.40
N LYS A 34 -1.67 -1.80 -16.22
CA LYS A 34 -2.15 -2.31 -14.93
C LYS A 34 -1.04 -2.40 -13.88
N SER A 35 0.22 -2.69 -14.23
CA SER A 35 1.27 -2.78 -13.19
C SER A 35 1.59 -1.41 -12.62
N GLU A 36 1.73 -0.39 -13.46
CA GLU A 36 2.02 0.98 -13.03
C GLU A 36 0.87 1.58 -12.20
N ILE A 37 -0.39 1.37 -12.62
CA ILE A 37 -1.57 1.83 -11.85
C ILE A 37 -1.72 1.04 -10.54
N LEU A 38 -1.43 -0.26 -10.51
CA LEU A 38 -1.46 -1.06 -9.27
C LEU A 38 -0.32 -0.69 -8.32
N GLU A 39 0.87 -0.40 -8.85
CA GLU A 39 2.04 -0.02 -8.07
C GLU A 39 1.91 1.42 -7.52
N GLU A 40 1.34 2.34 -8.30
CA GLU A 40 0.97 3.69 -7.86
C GLU A 40 -0.16 3.65 -6.82
N SER A 41 -1.17 2.78 -7.03
CA SER A 41 -2.27 2.60 -6.07
C SER A 41 -1.79 1.93 -4.78
N ALA A 42 -0.88 0.95 -4.86
CA ALA A 42 -0.26 0.31 -3.69
C ALA A 42 0.61 1.30 -2.90
N ASN A 43 1.46 2.08 -3.58
CA ASN A 43 2.25 3.14 -2.95
C ASN A 43 1.37 4.21 -2.30
N THR A 44 0.24 4.55 -2.92
CA THR A 44 -0.70 5.53 -2.38
C THR A 44 -1.43 4.97 -1.15
N ALA A 45 -1.86 3.70 -1.19
CA ALA A 45 -2.46 3.03 -0.05
C ALA A 45 -1.50 2.87 1.12
N GLU A 46 -0.22 2.58 0.86
CA GLU A 46 0.84 2.50 1.87
C GLU A 46 1.08 3.89 2.50
N LYS A 47 1.19 4.96 1.70
CA LYS A 47 1.32 6.34 2.22
C LYS A 47 0.09 6.80 3.01
N ILE A 48 -1.12 6.42 2.62
CA ILE A 48 -2.35 6.73 3.38
C ILE A 48 -2.36 5.95 4.69
N THR A 49 -1.98 4.68 4.67
CA THR A 49 -1.87 3.84 5.88
C THR A 49 -0.82 4.40 6.83
N ASP A 50 0.37 4.76 6.34
CA ASP A 50 1.43 5.37 7.14
C ASP A 50 1.02 6.73 7.73
N ASN A 51 0.27 7.54 6.99
CA ASN A 51 -0.25 8.81 7.48
C ASN A 51 -1.42 8.62 8.47
N ALA A 52 -2.25 7.60 8.30
CA ALA A 52 -3.28 7.22 9.27
C ALA A 52 -2.67 6.65 10.55
N VAL A 53 -1.56 5.92 10.46
CA VAL A 53 -0.79 5.43 11.61
C VAL A 53 -0.01 6.55 12.30
N LYS A 54 0.38 7.62 11.59
CA LYS A 54 0.89 8.84 12.25
C LYS A 54 -0.18 9.63 13.02
N GLY A 55 -1.46 9.32 12.77
CA GLY A 55 -2.62 9.87 13.49
C GLY A 55 -3.10 9.00 14.66
N VAL A 56 -2.58 7.79 14.86
CA VAL A 56 -2.80 7.10 16.14
C VAL A 56 -1.99 7.81 17.20
N LEU A 57 -2.71 8.24 18.23
CA LEU A 57 -2.22 8.98 19.39
C LEU A 57 -0.84 8.45 19.80
N PRO A 58 0.17 9.33 20.00
CA PRO A 58 1.45 8.90 20.55
C PRO A 58 1.16 8.09 21.82
N SER A 59 1.88 6.99 22.04
CA SER A 59 1.72 6.20 23.26
C SER A 59 2.09 7.06 24.46
N ILE A 60 1.08 7.69 25.05
CA ILE A 60 1.25 8.43 26.29
C ILE A 60 1.32 7.38 27.38
N GLU A 61 2.49 7.19 27.98
CA GLU A 61 2.68 6.31 29.15
C GLU A 61 2.00 6.87 30.41
N THR A 62 1.13 7.87 30.29
CA THR A 62 0.36 8.41 31.40
C THR A 62 -0.83 7.49 31.66
N ASN A 63 -0.66 6.52 32.57
CA ASN A 63 -1.77 5.75 33.09
C ASN A 63 -2.69 6.68 33.90
N ALA A 64 -3.77 7.16 33.28
CA ALA A 64 -4.75 8.03 33.95
C ALA A 64 -5.39 7.38 35.19
N LEU A 65 -5.26 6.05 35.37
CA LEU A 65 -5.73 5.33 36.55
C LEU A 65 -4.76 5.41 37.74
N GLU A 66 -3.48 5.79 37.55
CA GLU A 66 -2.52 5.94 38.66
C GLU A 66 -2.88 7.11 39.58
N ASN A 67 -3.39 8.20 39.02
CA ASN A 67 -3.83 9.38 39.76
C ASN A 67 -5.36 9.50 39.84
N LYS A 68 -6.10 8.40 39.70
CA LYS A 68 -7.56 8.45 39.83
C LYS A 68 -7.92 8.79 41.29
N PRO A 69 -8.78 9.80 41.54
CA PRO A 69 -9.29 10.03 42.88
C PRO A 69 -10.09 8.80 43.31
N ASN A 70 -9.96 8.40 44.58
CA ASN A 70 -10.79 7.35 45.14
C ASN A 70 -12.25 7.82 45.19
N ILE A 71 -13.05 7.39 44.20
CA ILE A 71 -14.47 7.74 44.08
C ILE A 71 -15.36 7.06 45.12
N ASN A 72 -14.84 6.07 45.86
CA ASN A 72 -15.61 5.32 46.84
C ASN A 72 -15.31 5.81 48.27
N PRO A 73 -16.21 6.58 48.90
CA PRO A 73 -16.01 7.05 50.28
C PRO A 73 -15.93 5.89 51.28
N ALA A 74 -16.53 4.74 50.95
CA ALA A 74 -16.50 3.56 51.81
C ALA A 74 -15.09 2.94 51.92
N ASP A 75 -14.28 3.04 50.87
CA ASP A 75 -12.90 2.52 50.87
C ASP A 75 -11.97 3.36 51.77
N ASN A 76 -12.28 4.65 51.94
CA ASN A 76 -11.58 5.52 52.88
C ASN A 76 -12.12 5.41 54.31
N ALA A 77 -13.39 5.05 54.47
CA ALA A 77 -14.05 4.88 55.76
C ALA A 77 -13.80 3.49 56.38
N ASN A 78 -13.29 2.52 55.61
CA ASN A 78 -12.96 1.20 56.14
C ASN A 78 -11.63 1.26 56.94
N PRO A 79 -11.64 1.04 58.28
CA PRO A 79 -10.43 1.04 59.08
C PRO A 79 -9.55 -0.21 58.84
N ILE A 80 -10.08 -1.24 58.17
CA ILE A 80 -9.38 -2.49 57.87
C ILE A 80 -8.79 -2.40 56.45
N LYS A 81 -7.59 -1.85 56.33
CA LYS A 81 -6.88 -1.69 55.03
C LYS A 81 -5.92 -2.83 54.68
N ASN A 82 -5.54 -3.64 55.66
CA ASN A 82 -4.54 -4.69 55.50
C ASN A 82 -5.14 -6.05 55.89
N ILE A 83 -5.92 -6.63 54.98
CA ILE A 83 -6.33 -8.03 55.13
C ILE A 83 -5.16 -8.87 54.65
N LYS A 84 -4.48 -9.56 55.57
CA LYS A 84 -3.41 -10.50 55.24
C LYS A 84 -4.03 -11.65 54.44
N THR A 85 -3.91 -11.62 53.12
CA THR A 85 -4.34 -12.73 52.27
C THR A 85 -3.46 -13.93 52.60
N ASN A 86 -4.09 -15.03 53.01
CA ASN A 86 -3.40 -16.24 53.41
C ASN A 86 -2.76 -16.90 52.17
N PRO A 87 -1.44 -17.12 52.12
CA PRO A 87 -0.77 -17.65 50.93
C PRO A 87 -0.80 -19.19 50.90
N PHE A 88 -2.01 -19.76 50.86
CA PHE A 88 -2.19 -21.18 50.50
C PHE A 88 -2.71 -21.27 49.07
#